data_AF-A0A2M7SEN5-F1
#
_entry.id   AF-A0A2M7SEN5-F1
#
_cell.length_a   1.000
_cell.length_b   1.000
_cell.length_c   1.000
_cell.angle_alpha   90.00
_cell.angle_beta   90.00
_cell.angle_gamma   90.00
#
_symmetry.space_group_name_H-M   'P 1'
#
loop_
_entity.id
_entity.type
_entity.pdbx_description
1 polymer ?
#
loop_
_entity_poly.entity_id
_entity_poly.type
_entity_poly.pdbx_seq_one_letter_code
_entity_poly.pdbx_strand_id
1 'polypeptide(L)'
;MRNFIVIGLLVYSLFCGLHFVDAKVSQEWIQWTRGEFEVPSEIQEAKNVSAVRPFLNSETEFTRMAAVRRLGEVGGEQVITLLEEIFKKEPYENLMPPEGIPIVKLEIIRTLERIGGDKAKSALLDILKKYWESGPKVKDKKYSYDDGDFTTVVPLILKALYKWNQDKDVFQVAEKIALNEDLKKYFGHPGDIRQNSWQLYLKGSMRKQGIDKEKDSAKYLLDFVEDVQKKGVASESLEQTKIKAARSILGEYDESMLSSLHKELESEYLKELKNSKGKEPNRCVELSSKKSLIEVILREKSKKEK
;
A
#
# COMPACT_ATOMS: atom_id res chain seq x y z
N MET A 1 20.74 -52.70 20.75
CA MET A 1 20.12 -51.40 21.08
C MET A 1 21.17 -50.33 21.41
N ARG A 2 22.06 -49.98 20.47
CA ARG A 2 23.01 -48.86 20.64
C ARG A 2 23.23 -48.01 19.38
N ASN A 3 22.66 -48.40 18.23
CA ASN A 3 22.83 -47.70 16.95
C ASN A 3 21.63 -46.83 16.53
N PHE A 4 20.56 -46.74 17.32
CA PHE A 4 19.38 -45.91 17.00
C PHE A 4 19.40 -44.51 17.61
N ILE A 5 20.37 -44.20 18.49
CA ILE A 5 20.44 -42.89 19.19
C ILE A 5 21.28 -41.87 18.40
N VAL A 6 22.19 -42.32 17.53
CA VAL A 6 23.09 -41.40 16.78
C VAL A 6 22.39 -40.77 15.56
N ILE A 7 21.40 -41.43 14.97
CA ILE A 7 20.65 -40.89 13.82
C ILE A 7 19.64 -39.81 14.25
N GLY A 8 19.12 -39.88 15.49
CA GLY A 8 18.19 -38.87 16.02
C GLY A 8 18.83 -37.50 16.26
N LEU A 9 20.13 -37.44 16.58
CA LEU A 9 20.85 -36.19 16.84
C LEU A 9 21.32 -35.48 15.56
N LEU A 10 21.54 -36.21 14.47
CA LEU A 10 21.88 -35.62 13.16
C LEU A 10 20.67 -35.08 12.40
N VAL A 11 19.46 -35.61 12.64
CA VAL A 11 18.22 -35.07 12.08
C VAL A 11 17.76 -33.81 12.83
N TYR A 12 18.05 -33.69 14.13
CA TYR A 12 17.69 -32.52 14.92
C TYR A 12 18.59 -31.29 14.63
N SER A 13 19.87 -31.49 14.31
CA SER A 13 20.76 -30.38 13.91
C SER A 13 20.44 -29.82 12.50
N LEU A 14 19.90 -30.64 11.60
CA LEU A 14 19.37 -30.19 10.30
C LEU A 14 18.05 -29.40 10.44
N PHE A 15 17.22 -29.73 11.44
CA PHE A 15 15.99 -28.98 11.72
C PHE A 15 16.24 -27.64 12.46
N CYS A 16 17.24 -27.58 13.34
CA CYS A 16 17.61 -26.32 14.01
C CYS A 16 18.38 -25.34 13.10
N GLY A 17 19.08 -25.84 12.07
CA GLY A 17 19.78 -25.00 11.09
C GLY A 17 18.82 -24.20 10.18
N LEU A 18 17.64 -24.74 9.87
CA LEU A 18 16.64 -24.05 9.05
C LEU A 18 15.97 -22.87 9.78
N HIS A 19 15.73 -22.98 11.09
CA HIS A 19 15.14 -21.89 11.87
C HIS A 19 16.08 -20.69 12.10
N PHE A 20 17.41 -20.89 12.06
CA PHE A 20 18.37 -19.79 12.24
C PHE A 20 18.56 -18.92 10.99
N VAL A 21 18.39 -19.50 9.79
CA VAL A 21 18.47 -18.76 8.53
C VAL A 21 17.21 -17.89 8.34
N ASP A 22 16.03 -18.42 8.67
CA ASP A 22 14.77 -17.64 8.65
C ASP A 22 14.81 -16.46 9.64
N ALA A 23 15.43 -16.64 10.82
CA ALA A 23 15.53 -15.59 11.82
C ALA A 23 16.39 -14.40 11.35
N LYS A 24 17.51 -14.65 10.63
CA LYS A 24 18.42 -13.57 10.21
C LYS A 24 17.86 -12.78 9.02
N VAL A 25 17.24 -13.47 8.05
CA VAL A 25 16.50 -12.83 6.96
C VAL A 25 15.34 -12.00 7.52
N SER A 26 14.69 -12.45 8.60
CA SER A 26 13.63 -11.67 9.25
C SER A 26 14.11 -10.35 9.86
N GLN A 27 15.30 -10.31 10.46
CA GLN A 27 15.77 -9.11 11.16
C GLN A 27 16.24 -8.02 10.17
N GLU A 28 17.04 -8.38 9.18
CA GLU A 28 17.49 -7.44 8.13
C GLU A 28 16.28 -6.92 7.32
N TRP A 29 15.28 -7.77 7.09
CA TRP A 29 14.03 -7.37 6.46
C TRP A 29 13.16 -6.45 7.34
N ILE A 30 13.01 -6.75 8.63
CA ILE A 30 12.33 -5.87 9.59
C ILE A 30 13.03 -4.52 9.65
N GLN A 31 14.36 -4.52 9.68
CA GLN A 31 15.17 -3.31 9.63
C GLN A 31 14.94 -2.55 8.33
N TRP A 32 14.97 -3.22 7.17
CA TRP A 32 14.69 -2.58 5.88
C TRP A 32 13.28 -2.01 5.78
N THR A 33 12.25 -2.72 6.25
CA THR A 33 10.86 -2.22 6.24
C THR A 33 10.68 -0.99 7.13
N ARG A 34 11.48 -0.87 8.20
CA ARG A 34 11.55 0.32 9.07
C ARG A 34 12.51 1.40 8.57
N GLY A 35 13.31 1.11 7.55
CA GLY A 35 14.38 1.97 7.07
C GLY A 35 15.62 2.01 7.97
N GLU A 36 15.71 1.10 8.94
CA GLU A 36 16.74 0.93 9.99
C GLU A 36 17.85 -0.05 9.56
N PHE A 37 18.29 0.00 8.30
CA PHE A 37 19.39 -0.86 7.83
C PHE A 37 20.68 -0.07 7.70
N GLU A 38 21.80 -0.70 8.10
CA GLU A 38 23.13 -0.11 7.96
C GLU A 38 23.57 -0.20 6.50
N VAL A 39 23.80 0.96 5.88
CA VAL A 39 24.42 1.04 4.56
C VAL A 39 25.92 0.75 4.77
N PRO A 40 26.51 -0.24 4.07
CA PRO A 40 27.95 -0.50 4.17
C PRO A 40 28.77 0.78 4.00
N SER A 41 29.79 0.96 4.83
CA SER A 41 30.58 2.21 4.88
C SER A 41 31.16 2.58 3.52
N GLU A 42 31.58 1.60 2.71
CA GLU A 42 32.12 1.88 1.38
C GLU A 42 31.07 2.50 0.43
N ILE A 43 29.80 2.09 0.57
CA ILE A 43 28.69 2.66 -0.19
C ILE A 43 28.34 4.05 0.37
N GLN A 44 28.34 4.20 1.69
CA GLN A 44 28.06 5.48 2.34
C GLN A 44 29.08 6.57 1.97
N GLU A 45 30.35 6.19 1.79
CA GLU A 45 31.43 7.09 1.37
C GLU A 45 31.34 7.52 -0.09
N ALA A 46 30.56 6.84 -0.93
CA ALA A 46 30.39 7.20 -2.33
C ALA A 46 29.69 8.57 -2.46
N LYS A 47 30.39 9.56 -3.04
CA LYS A 47 29.92 10.97 -3.12
C LYS A 47 29.22 11.34 -4.42
N ASN A 48 29.23 10.46 -5.42
CA ASN A 48 28.65 10.73 -6.74
C ASN A 48 28.16 9.44 -7.40
N VAL A 49 27.35 9.58 -8.45
CA VAL A 49 26.74 8.44 -9.17
C VAL A 49 27.79 7.46 -9.70
N SER A 50 28.94 7.97 -10.20
CA SER A 50 30.02 7.12 -10.71
C SER A 50 30.62 6.23 -9.62
N ALA A 51 30.76 6.75 -8.40
CA ALA A 51 31.28 6.00 -7.25
C ALA A 51 30.28 4.95 -6.73
N VAL A 52 28.97 5.18 -6.87
CA VAL A 52 27.93 4.22 -6.46
C VAL A 52 27.78 3.08 -7.49
N ARG A 53 28.08 3.35 -8.77
CA ARG A 53 27.82 2.43 -9.89
C ARG A 53 28.38 1.00 -9.73
N PRO A 54 29.58 0.76 -9.19
CA PRO A 54 30.10 -0.59 -9.00
C PRO A 54 29.20 -1.47 -8.12
N PHE A 55 28.60 -0.90 -7.07
CA PHE A 55 27.78 -1.62 -6.09
C PHE A 55 26.41 -2.03 -6.66
N LEU A 56 25.93 -1.36 -7.72
CA LEU A 56 24.68 -1.69 -8.40
C LEU A 56 24.73 -3.03 -9.15
N ASN A 57 25.92 -3.56 -9.44
CA ASN A 57 26.11 -4.85 -10.10
C ASN A 57 26.57 -5.95 -9.13
N SER A 58 26.47 -5.71 -7.81
CA SER A 58 26.83 -6.71 -6.82
C SER A 58 25.96 -7.96 -6.96
N GLU A 59 26.56 -9.13 -6.75
CA GLU A 59 25.83 -10.40 -6.67
C GLU A 59 24.90 -10.41 -5.45
N THR A 60 25.26 -9.69 -4.39
CA THR A 60 24.45 -9.57 -3.18
C THR A 60 23.33 -8.55 -3.35
N GLU A 61 22.09 -9.01 -3.28
CA GLU A 61 20.90 -8.17 -3.43
C GLU A 61 20.87 -6.99 -2.45
N PHE A 62 21.24 -7.23 -1.18
CA PHE A 62 21.32 -6.18 -0.16
C PHE A 62 22.30 -5.07 -0.53
N THR A 63 23.44 -5.40 -1.15
CA THR A 63 24.41 -4.40 -1.64
C THR A 63 23.81 -3.57 -2.76
N ARG A 64 23.09 -4.19 -3.72
CA ARG A 64 22.40 -3.46 -4.81
C ARG A 64 21.32 -2.53 -4.26
N MET A 65 20.52 -3.00 -3.31
CA MET A 65 19.49 -2.22 -2.63
C MET A 65 20.10 -1.01 -1.88
N ALA A 66 21.16 -1.22 -1.10
CA ALA A 66 21.86 -0.14 -0.40
C ALA A 66 22.45 0.89 -1.39
N ALA A 67 22.98 0.43 -2.53
CA ALA A 67 23.46 1.29 -3.59
C ALA A 67 22.33 2.11 -4.25
N VAL A 68 21.14 1.53 -4.47
CA VAL A 68 19.95 2.26 -4.93
C VAL A 68 19.57 3.38 -3.97
N ARG A 69 19.54 3.09 -2.66
CA ARG A 69 19.27 4.11 -1.64
C ARG A 69 20.29 5.24 -1.71
N ARG A 70 21.57 4.88 -1.80
CA ARG A 70 22.66 5.85 -1.91
C ARG A 70 22.57 6.71 -3.17
N LEU A 71 22.15 6.15 -4.31
CA LEU A 71 21.89 6.95 -5.52
C LEU A 71 20.87 8.06 -5.25
N GLY A 72 19.80 7.76 -4.50
CA GLY A 72 18.80 8.74 -4.10
C GLY A 72 19.37 9.87 -3.25
N GLU A 73 20.27 9.54 -2.31
CA GLU A 73 20.92 10.51 -1.41
C GLU A 73 21.93 11.40 -2.13
N VAL A 74 22.69 10.82 -3.08
CA VAL A 74 23.62 11.58 -3.93
C VAL A 74 22.86 12.55 -4.83
N GLY A 75 21.71 12.13 -5.35
CA GLY A 75 20.87 12.95 -6.22
C GLY A 75 21.49 13.25 -7.59
N GLY A 76 20.85 14.17 -8.31
CA GLY A 76 21.18 14.53 -9.70
C GLY A 76 20.12 14.07 -10.69
N GLU A 77 19.94 14.83 -11.77
CA GLU A 77 18.85 14.56 -12.74
C GLU A 77 18.95 13.17 -13.39
N GLN A 78 20.17 12.68 -13.61
CA GLN A 78 20.44 11.37 -14.19
C GLN A 78 20.03 10.20 -13.29
N VAL A 79 19.78 10.43 -11.99
CA VAL A 79 19.45 9.36 -11.04
C VAL A 79 18.12 8.70 -11.39
N ILE A 80 17.10 9.46 -11.78
CA ILE A 80 15.78 8.90 -12.11
C ILE A 80 15.89 7.94 -13.30
N THR A 81 16.56 8.36 -14.37
CA THR A 81 16.79 7.51 -15.56
C THR A 81 17.58 6.25 -15.20
N LEU A 82 18.63 6.38 -14.37
CA LEU A 82 19.40 5.23 -13.91
C LEU A 82 18.55 4.27 -13.06
N LEU A 83 17.70 4.78 -12.17
CA LEU A 83 16.77 3.97 -11.36
C LEU A 83 15.79 3.20 -12.24
N GLU A 84 15.25 3.81 -13.30
CA GLU A 84 14.40 3.10 -14.27
C GLU A 84 15.15 2.00 -15.02
N GLU A 85 16.41 2.22 -15.39
CA GLU A 85 17.25 1.21 -16.03
C GLU A 85 17.54 0.02 -15.11
N ILE A 86 17.87 0.29 -13.84
CA ILE A 86 18.09 -0.75 -12.83
C ILE A 86 16.80 -1.54 -12.65
N PHE A 87 15.66 -0.85 -12.46
CA PHE A 87 14.37 -1.49 -12.25
C PHE A 87 14.00 -2.49 -13.36
N LYS A 88 14.30 -2.15 -14.62
CA LYS A 88 14.07 -3.03 -15.78
C LYS A 88 14.98 -4.26 -15.81
N LYS A 89 16.20 -4.13 -15.27
CA LYS A 89 17.22 -5.18 -15.27
C LYS A 89 17.12 -6.11 -14.07
N GLU A 90 16.59 -5.61 -12.94
CA GLU A 90 16.42 -6.43 -11.75
C GLU A 90 15.53 -7.65 -12.06
N PRO A 91 15.94 -8.84 -11.61
CA PRO A 91 15.22 -10.06 -11.92
C PRO A 91 13.79 -9.98 -11.41
N TYR A 92 12.93 -10.77 -12.06
CA TYR A 92 11.56 -10.92 -11.61
C TYR A 92 11.51 -12.05 -10.59
N GLU A 93 11.05 -11.76 -9.39
CA GLU A 93 10.99 -12.74 -8.31
C GLU A 93 9.57 -13.28 -8.15
N ASN A 94 9.35 -14.52 -8.59
CA ASN A 94 8.05 -15.18 -8.50
C ASN A 94 7.96 -16.14 -7.29
N LEU A 95 8.76 -15.89 -6.25
CA LEU A 95 8.65 -16.62 -4.99
C LEU A 95 7.68 -15.85 -4.08
N MET A 96 6.87 -16.58 -3.32
CA MET A 96 6.03 -15.94 -2.30
C MET A 96 6.90 -15.30 -1.22
N PRO A 97 6.43 -14.23 -0.56
CA PRO A 97 7.03 -13.78 0.68
C PRO A 97 6.91 -14.85 1.79
N PRO A 98 7.95 -15.02 2.64
CA PRO A 98 9.17 -14.23 2.68
C PRO A 98 10.26 -14.65 1.68
N GLU A 99 10.10 -15.77 0.96
CA GLU A 99 11.14 -16.38 0.12
C GLU A 99 11.49 -15.57 -1.14
N GLY A 100 10.62 -14.66 -1.59
CA GLY A 100 10.91 -13.68 -2.66
C GLY A 100 10.24 -12.36 -2.38
N ILE A 101 11.05 -11.35 -2.07
CA ILE A 101 10.61 -9.97 -1.97
C ILE A 101 11.61 -9.19 -2.82
N PRO A 102 11.18 -8.50 -3.89
CA PRO A 102 12.10 -7.84 -4.80
C PRO A 102 12.62 -6.54 -4.18
N ILE A 103 13.46 -6.64 -3.14
CA ILE A 103 13.82 -5.52 -2.24
C ILE A 103 14.50 -4.38 -3.00
N VAL A 104 15.27 -4.69 -4.05
CA VAL A 104 15.87 -3.67 -4.91
C VAL A 104 14.79 -2.86 -5.63
N LYS A 105 13.77 -3.51 -6.21
CA LYS A 105 12.65 -2.83 -6.87
C LYS A 105 11.84 -1.98 -5.89
N LEU A 106 11.59 -2.50 -4.70
CA LEU A 106 10.87 -1.76 -3.66
C LEU A 106 11.66 -0.53 -3.18
N GLU A 107 12.98 -0.64 -3.03
CA GLU A 107 13.84 0.50 -2.69
C GLU A 107 13.93 1.52 -3.84
N ILE A 108 13.89 1.08 -5.10
CA ILE A 108 13.79 1.99 -6.25
C ILE A 108 12.50 2.81 -6.16
N ILE A 109 11.36 2.17 -5.90
CA ILE A 109 10.06 2.87 -5.77
C ILE A 109 10.10 3.90 -4.64
N ARG A 110 10.60 3.51 -3.46
CA ARG A 110 10.77 4.42 -2.31
C ARG A 110 11.74 5.56 -2.63
N THR A 111 12.79 5.28 -3.39
CA THR A 111 13.76 6.29 -3.78
C THR A 111 13.17 7.29 -4.77
N LEU A 112 12.42 6.83 -5.77
CA LEU A 112 11.64 7.70 -6.66
C LEU A 112 10.60 8.52 -5.89
N GLU A 113 9.92 7.91 -4.91
CA GLU A 113 9.02 8.60 -4.00
C GLU A 113 9.75 9.70 -3.20
N ARG A 114 10.93 9.42 -2.62
CA ARG A 114 11.71 10.42 -1.88
C ARG A 114 12.21 11.56 -2.78
N ILE A 115 12.71 11.25 -3.98
CA ILE A 115 13.18 12.26 -4.95
C ILE A 115 12.02 13.20 -5.33
N GLY A 116 10.85 12.65 -5.62
CA GLY A 116 9.67 13.44 -5.97
C GLY A 116 9.80 14.21 -7.30
N GLY A 117 8.93 15.21 -7.47
CA GLY A 117 8.82 15.97 -8.73
C GLY A 117 8.18 15.18 -9.88
N ASP A 118 7.97 15.86 -11.00
CA ASP A 118 7.23 15.31 -12.16
C ASP A 118 7.97 14.17 -12.86
N LYS A 119 9.31 14.24 -12.93
CA LYS A 119 10.11 13.17 -13.53
C LYS A 119 9.98 11.85 -12.75
N ALA A 120 10.06 11.89 -11.42
CA ALA A 120 9.93 10.66 -10.61
C ALA A 120 8.49 10.14 -10.60
N LYS A 121 7.49 11.04 -10.56
CA LYS A 121 6.08 10.69 -10.76
C LYS A 121 5.85 9.95 -12.07
N SER A 122 6.42 10.46 -13.17
CA SER A 122 6.29 9.87 -14.50
C SER A 122 6.94 8.49 -14.57
N ALA A 123 8.14 8.32 -13.99
CA ALA A 123 8.81 7.03 -13.89
C ALA A 123 7.95 6.00 -13.13
N LEU A 124 7.36 6.40 -11.98
CA LEU A 124 6.45 5.53 -11.22
C LEU A 124 5.19 5.15 -12.01
N LEU A 125 4.59 6.10 -12.75
CA LEU A 125 3.44 5.83 -13.61
C LEU A 125 3.78 4.85 -14.73
N ASP A 126 4.94 5.00 -15.35
CA ASP A 126 5.38 4.11 -16.43
C ASP A 126 5.66 2.69 -15.94
N ILE A 127 6.24 2.55 -14.76
CA ILE A 127 6.40 1.25 -14.10
C ILE A 127 5.02 0.63 -13.81
N LEU A 128 4.11 1.40 -13.18
CA LEU A 128 2.77 0.91 -12.83
C LEU A 128 1.99 0.45 -14.06
N LYS A 129 1.99 1.24 -15.14
CA LYS A 129 1.32 0.90 -16.40
C LYS A 129 1.85 -0.42 -16.95
N LYS A 130 3.18 -0.60 -17.01
CA LYS A 130 3.80 -1.83 -17.51
C LYS A 130 3.43 -3.06 -16.67
N TYR A 131 3.49 -2.95 -15.35
CA TYR A 131 3.12 -4.04 -14.45
C TYR A 131 1.63 -4.38 -14.60
N TRP A 132 0.77 -3.38 -14.60
CA TRP A 132 -0.66 -3.59 -14.74
C TRP A 132 -1.06 -4.19 -16.09
N GLU A 133 -0.46 -3.75 -17.18
CA GLU A 133 -0.70 -4.27 -18.53
C GLU A 133 -0.18 -5.70 -18.70
N SER A 134 0.95 -6.02 -18.08
CA SER A 134 1.50 -7.39 -18.09
C SER A 134 0.69 -8.33 -17.19
N GLY A 135 0.12 -7.80 -16.10
CA GLY A 135 -0.53 -8.60 -15.06
C GLY A 135 0.46 -9.46 -14.27
N PRO A 136 -0.02 -10.30 -13.34
CA PRO A 136 0.81 -11.30 -12.69
C PRO A 136 1.27 -12.35 -13.73
N LYS A 137 2.49 -12.86 -13.57
CA LYS A 137 3.06 -13.96 -14.36
C LYS A 137 2.44 -15.31 -14.02
N VAL A 138 1.81 -15.44 -12.86
CA VAL A 138 1.04 -16.64 -12.50
C VAL A 138 -0.19 -16.73 -13.41
N LYS A 139 -0.32 -17.85 -14.13
CA LYS A 139 -1.34 -18.04 -15.17
C LYS A 139 -2.78 -17.92 -14.65
N ASP A 140 -3.02 -18.44 -13.45
CA ASP A 140 -4.32 -18.34 -12.80
C ASP A 140 -4.32 -17.13 -11.87
N LYS A 141 -5.10 -16.11 -12.25
CA LYS A 141 -5.23 -14.86 -11.49
C LYS A 141 -5.75 -15.08 -10.07
N LYS A 142 -6.45 -16.19 -9.80
CA LYS A 142 -6.85 -16.58 -8.44
C LYS A 142 -5.66 -16.77 -7.51
N TYR A 143 -4.55 -17.24 -8.08
CA TYR A 143 -3.27 -17.48 -7.42
C TYR A 143 -2.29 -16.32 -7.66
N SER A 144 -2.78 -15.13 -8.00
CA SER A 144 -1.92 -13.96 -8.15
C SER A 144 -1.12 -13.63 -6.89
N TYR A 145 -1.59 -14.08 -5.72
CA TYR A 145 -0.87 -13.94 -4.46
C TYR A 145 0.44 -14.73 -4.42
N ASP A 146 0.62 -15.73 -5.30
CA ASP A 146 1.87 -16.45 -5.49
C ASP A 146 2.90 -15.61 -6.27
N ASP A 147 2.46 -14.52 -6.91
CA ASP A 147 3.32 -13.60 -7.64
C ASP A 147 3.84 -12.50 -6.70
N GLY A 148 4.92 -12.82 -5.97
CA GLY A 148 5.54 -11.92 -5.01
C GLY A 148 5.90 -10.55 -5.61
N ASP A 149 6.45 -10.52 -6.83
CA ASP A 149 6.80 -9.28 -7.51
C ASP A 149 5.56 -8.42 -7.80
N PHE A 150 4.54 -8.96 -8.47
CA PHE A 150 3.33 -8.21 -8.82
C PHE A 150 2.59 -7.72 -7.57
N THR A 151 2.47 -8.57 -6.56
CA THR A 151 1.70 -8.28 -5.34
C THR A 151 2.43 -7.41 -4.33
N THR A 152 3.73 -7.18 -4.47
CA THR A 152 4.49 -6.24 -3.63
C THR A 152 4.77 -4.92 -4.34
N VAL A 153 5.14 -4.97 -5.62
CA VAL A 153 5.51 -3.79 -6.42
C VAL A 153 4.30 -2.92 -6.71
N VAL A 154 3.19 -3.47 -7.20
CA VAL A 154 2.03 -2.68 -7.62
C VAL A 154 1.40 -1.90 -6.45
N PRO A 155 1.11 -2.51 -5.29
CA PRO A 155 0.56 -1.74 -4.18
C PRO A 155 1.51 -0.67 -3.66
N LEU A 156 2.83 -0.93 -3.66
CA LEU A 156 3.81 0.05 -3.22
C LEU A 156 3.86 1.26 -4.16
N ILE A 157 3.80 1.05 -5.48
CA ILE A 157 3.72 2.16 -6.43
C ILE A 157 2.42 2.95 -6.25
N LEU A 158 1.28 2.28 -6.11
CA LEU A 158 -0.01 2.96 -5.85
C LEU A 158 0.05 3.81 -4.58
N LYS A 159 0.68 3.30 -3.52
CA LYS A 159 0.93 4.04 -2.28
C LYS A 159 1.86 5.23 -2.50
N ALA A 160 2.97 5.06 -3.20
CA ALA A 160 3.90 6.15 -3.52
C ALA A 160 3.23 7.23 -4.38
N LEU A 161 2.35 6.83 -5.31
CA LEU A 161 1.59 7.74 -6.16
C LEU A 161 0.51 8.53 -5.39
N TYR A 162 0.16 8.11 -4.17
CA TYR A 162 -0.86 8.75 -3.35
C TYR A 162 -0.54 10.21 -3.02
N LYS A 163 0.73 10.60 -2.91
CA LYS A 163 1.09 12.01 -2.70
C LYS A 163 0.79 12.92 -3.91
N TRP A 164 0.65 12.34 -5.10
CA TRP A 164 0.23 13.03 -6.32
C TRP A 164 -1.23 12.75 -6.67
N ASN A 165 -2.09 12.48 -5.67
CA ASN A 165 -3.51 12.18 -5.88
C ASN A 165 -4.33 13.30 -6.56
N GLN A 166 -3.77 14.51 -6.70
CA GLN A 166 -4.38 15.63 -7.42
C GLN A 166 -4.01 15.66 -8.90
N ASP A 167 -3.02 14.88 -9.31
CA ASP A 167 -2.54 14.84 -10.68
C ASP A 167 -3.50 14.06 -11.58
N LYS A 168 -3.79 14.62 -12.76
CA LYS A 168 -4.75 14.06 -13.70
C LYS A 168 -4.32 12.68 -14.21
N ASP A 169 -3.04 12.49 -14.52
CA ASP A 169 -2.55 11.24 -15.09
C ASP A 169 -2.52 10.15 -14.03
N VAL A 170 -2.19 10.51 -12.79
CA VAL A 170 -2.28 9.62 -11.62
C VAL A 170 -3.72 9.17 -11.40
N PHE A 171 -4.68 10.09 -11.43
CA PHE A 171 -6.10 9.76 -11.30
C PHE A 171 -6.58 8.84 -12.42
N GLN A 172 -6.22 9.10 -13.69
CA GLN A 172 -6.63 8.28 -14.82
C GLN A 172 -6.14 6.83 -14.71
N VAL A 173 -4.88 6.64 -14.29
CA VAL A 173 -4.34 5.28 -14.07
C VAL A 173 -5.04 4.61 -12.89
N ALA A 174 -5.26 5.33 -11.79
CA ALA A 174 -5.99 4.80 -10.64
C ALA A 174 -7.43 4.40 -10.98
N GLU A 175 -8.15 5.21 -11.76
CA GLU A 175 -9.49 4.95 -12.26
C GLU A 175 -9.51 3.68 -13.13
N LYS A 176 -8.58 3.55 -14.08
CA LYS A 176 -8.44 2.35 -14.92
C LYS A 176 -8.22 1.08 -14.11
N ILE A 177 -7.47 1.15 -13.01
CA ILE A 177 -7.18 -0.01 -12.14
C ILE A 177 -8.38 -0.30 -11.22
N ALA A 178 -8.86 0.71 -10.49
CA ALA A 178 -9.92 0.57 -9.48
C ALA A 178 -11.24 0.08 -10.07
N LEU A 179 -11.57 0.52 -11.29
CA LEU A 179 -12.80 0.14 -12.00
C LEU A 179 -12.63 -1.11 -12.87
N ASN A 180 -11.47 -1.77 -12.85
CA ASN A 180 -11.25 -2.96 -13.64
C ASN A 180 -11.98 -4.17 -13.05
N GLU A 181 -12.75 -4.89 -13.86
CA GLU A 181 -13.47 -6.10 -13.44
C GLU A 181 -12.54 -7.23 -12.99
N ASP A 182 -11.31 -7.31 -13.50
CA ASP A 182 -10.32 -8.29 -13.05
C ASP A 182 -9.77 -7.97 -11.66
N LEU A 183 -10.00 -6.76 -11.14
CA LEU A 183 -9.55 -6.38 -9.80
C LEU A 183 -10.11 -7.33 -8.73
N LYS A 184 -11.32 -7.86 -8.94
CA LYS A 184 -11.96 -8.84 -8.04
C LYS A 184 -11.27 -10.21 -8.03
N LYS A 185 -10.47 -10.52 -9.06
CA LYS A 185 -9.76 -11.81 -9.20
C LYS A 185 -8.48 -11.85 -8.36
N TYR A 186 -7.93 -10.69 -8.00
CA TYR A 186 -6.77 -10.62 -7.12
C TYR A 186 -7.23 -10.83 -5.67
N PHE A 187 -6.75 -11.90 -5.04
CA PHE A 187 -7.06 -12.23 -3.64
C PHE A 187 -6.42 -11.24 -2.65
N GLY A 188 -7.04 -11.10 -1.48
CA GLY A 188 -6.86 -9.93 -0.62
C GLY A 188 -6.02 -10.10 0.63
N HIS A 189 -4.94 -9.33 0.72
CA HIS A 189 -4.31 -8.96 1.99
C HIS A 189 -4.58 -7.46 2.28
N PRO A 190 -4.63 -7.04 3.56
CA PRO A 190 -4.63 -5.61 3.88
C PRO A 190 -3.45 -4.89 3.21
N GLY A 191 -3.71 -3.75 2.56
CA GLY A 191 -2.69 -3.06 1.74
C GLY A 191 -2.47 -3.67 0.36
N ASP A 192 -3.39 -4.53 -0.12
CA ASP A 192 -3.40 -5.07 -1.48
C ASP A 192 -3.63 -3.98 -2.55
N ILE A 193 -3.40 -4.37 -3.80
CA ILE A 193 -3.61 -3.56 -5.01
C ILE A 193 -5.02 -2.94 -5.03
N ARG A 194 -6.02 -3.68 -4.54
CA ARG A 194 -7.42 -3.29 -4.58
C ARG A 194 -7.66 -2.12 -3.63
N GLN A 195 -7.20 -2.20 -2.38
CA GLN A 195 -7.37 -1.11 -1.43
C GLN A 195 -6.64 0.16 -1.89
N ASN A 196 -5.37 0.07 -2.30
CA ASN A 196 -4.58 1.24 -2.66
C ASN A 196 -5.10 1.91 -3.95
N SER A 197 -5.57 1.13 -4.93
CA SER A 197 -6.20 1.70 -6.14
C SER A 197 -7.50 2.43 -5.83
N TRP A 198 -8.37 1.87 -4.97
CA TRP A 198 -9.60 2.53 -4.55
C TRP A 198 -9.34 3.79 -3.71
N GLN A 199 -8.32 3.79 -2.84
CA GLN A 199 -7.94 4.99 -2.09
C GLN A 199 -7.53 6.14 -3.03
N LEU A 200 -6.65 5.83 -3.99
CA LEU A 200 -6.17 6.80 -4.96
C LEU A 200 -7.30 7.31 -5.87
N TYR A 201 -8.17 6.41 -6.33
CA TYR A 201 -9.37 6.75 -7.11
C TYR A 201 -10.33 7.67 -6.34
N LEU A 202 -10.64 7.36 -5.08
CA LEU A 202 -11.56 8.16 -4.26
C LEU A 202 -11.04 9.58 -4.03
N LYS A 203 -9.75 9.74 -3.72
CA LYS A 203 -9.12 11.06 -3.58
C LYS A 203 -9.18 11.86 -4.88
N GLY A 204 -8.82 11.25 -6.01
CA GLY A 204 -8.89 11.92 -7.31
C GLY A 204 -10.32 12.25 -7.74
N SER A 205 -11.30 11.39 -7.42
CA SER A 205 -12.72 11.62 -7.70
C SER A 205 -13.27 12.83 -6.95
N MET A 206 -12.97 12.96 -5.65
CA MET A 206 -13.35 14.14 -4.85
C MET A 206 -12.78 15.42 -5.47
N ARG A 207 -11.51 15.40 -5.88
CA ARG A 207 -10.86 16.54 -6.53
C ARG A 207 -11.48 16.90 -7.87
N LYS A 208 -11.78 15.90 -8.71
CA LYS A 208 -12.46 16.10 -10.00
C LYS A 208 -13.84 16.75 -9.83
N GLN A 209 -14.49 16.52 -8.68
CA GLN A 209 -15.77 17.14 -8.31
C GLN A 209 -15.62 18.50 -7.59
N GLY A 210 -14.40 19.00 -7.41
CA GLY A 210 -14.14 20.25 -6.68
C GLY A 210 -14.33 20.14 -5.17
N ILE A 211 -14.33 18.92 -4.61
CA ILE A 211 -14.43 18.66 -3.18
C ILE A 211 -13.02 18.72 -2.59
N ASP A 212 -12.65 19.87 -2.04
CA ASP A 212 -11.31 20.16 -1.51
C ASP A 212 -11.28 20.35 0.01
N LYS A 213 -12.40 20.75 0.62
CA LYS A 213 -12.56 20.88 2.07
C LYS A 213 -12.63 19.51 2.72
N GLU A 214 -11.92 19.34 3.82
CA GLU A 214 -11.81 18.07 4.55
C GLU A 214 -13.17 17.56 5.02
N LYS A 215 -14.02 18.46 5.56
CA LYS A 215 -15.37 18.14 6.02
C LYS A 215 -16.29 17.68 4.90
N ASP A 216 -16.24 18.33 3.75
CA ASP A 216 -17.04 17.96 2.58
C ASP A 216 -16.55 16.64 1.97
N SER A 217 -15.22 16.42 1.98
CA SER A 217 -14.61 15.15 1.61
C SER A 217 -15.03 14.02 2.55
N ALA A 218 -15.12 14.28 3.85
CA ALA A 218 -15.61 13.30 4.83
C ALA A 218 -17.07 12.94 4.56
N LYS A 219 -17.94 13.93 4.32
CA LYS A 219 -19.35 13.69 3.94
C LYS A 219 -19.45 12.84 2.66
N TYR A 220 -18.69 13.17 1.62
CA TYR A 220 -18.62 12.39 0.39
C TYR A 220 -18.24 10.93 0.65
N LEU A 221 -17.24 10.67 1.49
CA LEU A 221 -16.81 9.30 1.82
C LEU A 221 -17.85 8.53 2.63
N LEU A 222 -18.58 9.21 3.52
CA LEU A 222 -19.68 8.61 4.28
C LEU A 222 -20.84 8.23 3.37
N ASP A 223 -21.22 9.11 2.45
CA ASP A 223 -22.24 8.84 1.43
C ASP A 223 -21.82 7.67 0.52
N PHE A 224 -20.55 7.64 0.09
CA PHE A 224 -19.99 6.55 -0.69
C PHE A 224 -20.07 5.20 0.03
N VAL A 225 -19.71 5.14 1.33
CA VAL A 225 -19.79 3.90 2.10
C VAL A 225 -21.22 3.41 2.20
N GLU A 226 -22.17 4.32 2.45
CA GLU A 226 -23.59 4.00 2.53
C GLU A 226 -24.13 3.44 1.20
N ASP A 227 -23.78 4.08 0.08
CA ASP A 227 -24.18 3.64 -1.26
C ASP A 227 -23.64 2.25 -1.61
N VAL A 228 -22.41 1.94 -1.18
CA VAL A 228 -21.83 0.61 -1.34
C VAL A 228 -22.56 -0.41 -0.45
N GLN A 229 -22.89 -0.05 0.79
CA GLN A 229 -23.61 -0.93 1.72
C GLN A 229 -25.03 -1.27 1.24
N LYS A 230 -25.75 -0.30 0.67
CA LYS A 230 -27.10 -0.49 0.11
C LYS A 230 -27.18 -1.55 -1.00
N LYS A 231 -26.07 -1.82 -1.69
CA LYS A 231 -26.00 -2.84 -2.75
C LYS A 231 -25.84 -4.27 -2.24
N GLY A 232 -25.67 -4.45 -0.92
CA GLY A 232 -25.38 -5.74 -0.30
C GLY A 232 -23.89 -6.08 -0.38
N VAL A 233 -23.28 -6.41 0.75
CA VAL A 233 -21.83 -6.54 0.87
C VAL A 233 -21.46 -7.92 1.42
N ALA A 234 -20.98 -8.82 0.57
CA ALA A 234 -20.42 -10.10 1.01
C ALA A 234 -19.06 -9.89 1.71
N SER A 235 -18.71 -10.76 2.67
CA SER A 235 -17.54 -10.61 3.55
C SER A 235 -16.17 -10.55 2.85
N GLU A 236 -16.08 -10.96 1.59
CA GLU A 236 -14.85 -10.97 0.78
C GLU A 236 -15.02 -10.31 -0.59
N SER A 237 -15.99 -9.40 -0.68
CA SER A 237 -16.32 -8.70 -1.93
C SER A 237 -15.42 -7.51 -2.21
N LEU A 238 -15.39 -7.09 -3.48
CA LEU A 238 -14.78 -5.82 -3.89
C LEU A 238 -15.42 -4.64 -3.15
N GLU A 239 -16.70 -4.74 -2.81
CA GLU A 239 -17.47 -3.77 -2.03
C GLU A 239 -16.87 -3.57 -0.63
N GLN A 240 -16.43 -4.65 0.05
CA GLN A 240 -15.70 -4.49 1.31
C GLN A 240 -14.39 -3.72 1.13
N THR A 241 -13.68 -3.95 0.03
CA THR A 241 -12.45 -3.21 -0.25
C THR A 241 -12.72 -1.73 -0.50
N LYS A 242 -13.80 -1.38 -1.21
CA LYS A 242 -14.26 0.00 -1.38
C LYS A 242 -14.51 0.67 -0.03
N ILE A 243 -15.21 -0.01 0.88
CA ILE A 243 -15.50 0.49 2.23
C ILE A 243 -14.20 0.67 3.04
N LYS A 244 -13.29 -0.32 3.01
CA LYS A 244 -11.98 -0.24 3.68
C LYS A 244 -11.14 0.93 3.16
N ALA A 245 -11.12 1.15 1.85
CA ALA A 245 -10.43 2.28 1.25
C ALA A 245 -10.99 3.63 1.74
N ALA A 246 -12.31 3.81 1.71
CA ALA A 246 -12.97 5.02 2.21
C ALA A 246 -12.73 5.24 3.71
N ARG A 247 -12.84 4.19 4.52
CA ARG A 247 -12.53 4.21 5.97
C ARG A 247 -11.09 4.61 6.25
N SER A 248 -10.14 4.06 5.48
CA SER A 248 -8.73 4.41 5.62
C SER A 248 -8.50 5.89 5.35
N ILE A 249 -9.11 6.46 4.30
CA ILE A 249 -9.02 7.90 4.01
C ILE A 249 -9.64 8.72 5.15
N LEU A 250 -10.82 8.33 5.65
CA LEU A 250 -11.44 8.99 6.80
C LEU A 250 -10.55 8.93 8.05
N GLY A 251 -9.81 7.84 8.26
CA GLY A 251 -8.87 7.69 9.38
C GLY A 251 -7.67 8.64 9.33
N GLU A 252 -7.34 9.19 8.15
CA GLU A 252 -6.29 10.21 7.98
C GLU A 252 -6.74 11.60 8.44
N TYR A 253 -8.05 11.86 8.54
CA TYR A 253 -8.58 13.16 8.92
C TYR A 253 -8.42 13.50 10.40
N ASP A 254 -8.43 14.79 10.70
CA ASP A 254 -8.25 15.32 12.04
C ASP A 254 -9.37 14.86 13.00
N GLU A 255 -8.99 14.50 14.23
CA GLU A 255 -9.94 13.98 15.22
C GLU A 255 -10.97 15.03 15.65
N SER A 256 -10.56 16.29 15.76
CA SER A 256 -11.46 17.38 16.15
C SER A 256 -12.48 17.66 15.06
N MET A 257 -12.06 17.60 13.78
CA MET A 257 -12.94 17.70 12.62
C MET A 257 -13.96 16.55 12.59
N LEU A 258 -13.50 15.30 12.72
CA LEU A 258 -14.39 14.13 12.76
C LEU A 258 -15.38 14.19 13.93
N SER A 259 -14.92 14.62 15.11
CA SER A 259 -15.77 14.81 16.29
C SER A 259 -16.83 15.91 16.09
N SER A 260 -16.46 16.99 15.41
CA SER A 260 -17.41 18.04 15.03
C SER A 260 -18.46 17.52 14.05
N LEU A 261 -18.05 16.77 13.02
CA LEU A 261 -18.95 16.15 12.05
C LEU A 261 -19.89 15.12 12.69
N HIS A 262 -19.41 14.33 13.66
CA HIS A 262 -20.25 13.41 14.42
C HIS A 262 -21.37 14.14 15.17
N LYS A 263 -21.05 15.24 15.86
CA LYS A 263 -22.06 16.07 16.56
C LYS A 263 -23.08 16.70 15.61
N GLU A 264 -22.66 17.11 14.42
CA GLU A 264 -23.57 17.60 13.37
C GLU A 264 -24.55 16.50 12.93
N LEU A 265 -24.03 15.31 12.61
CA LEU A 265 -24.85 14.17 12.22
C LEU A 265 -25.81 13.72 13.34
N GLU A 266 -25.39 13.79 14.60
CA GLU A 266 -26.26 13.57 15.78
C GLU A 266 -27.40 14.61 15.83
N SER A 267 -27.07 15.89 15.66
CA SER A 267 -28.07 16.96 15.65
C SER A 267 -29.09 16.78 14.53
N GLU A 268 -28.63 16.42 13.32
CA GLU A 268 -29.49 16.10 12.18
C GLU A 268 -30.38 14.88 12.46
N TYR A 269 -29.82 13.81 13.03
CA TYR A 269 -30.54 12.60 13.40
C TYR A 269 -31.68 12.89 14.38
N LEU A 270 -31.39 13.63 15.46
CA LEU A 270 -32.39 14.00 16.47
C LEU A 270 -33.50 14.89 15.89
N LYS A 271 -33.14 15.81 14.99
CA LYS A 271 -34.11 16.65 14.29
C LYS A 271 -35.03 15.81 13.40
N GLU A 272 -34.47 14.88 12.63
CA GLU A 272 -35.24 14.00 11.74
C GLU A 272 -36.18 13.08 12.53
N LEU A 273 -35.69 12.48 13.62
CA LEU A 273 -36.49 11.62 14.51
C LEU A 273 -37.66 12.38 15.16
N LYS A 274 -37.45 13.64 15.52
CA LYS A 274 -38.51 14.51 16.04
C LYS A 274 -39.56 14.80 14.96
N ASN A 275 -39.12 15.11 13.74
CA ASN A 275 -40.01 15.42 12.62
C ASN A 275 -40.85 14.22 12.18
N SER A 276 -40.29 13.01 12.28
CA SER A 276 -40.98 11.76 11.94
C SER A 276 -41.95 11.26 13.03
N LYS A 277 -42.15 12.03 14.11
CA LYS A 277 -42.94 11.63 15.29
C LYS A 277 -42.48 10.31 15.90
N GLY A 278 -41.15 10.06 15.88
CA GLY A 278 -40.56 8.85 16.44
C GLY A 278 -40.67 7.60 15.56
N LYS A 279 -41.23 7.70 14.34
CA LYS A 279 -41.01 6.65 13.32
C LYS A 279 -39.55 6.75 12.86
N GLU A 280 -38.92 5.63 12.52
CA GLU A 280 -37.56 5.64 11.99
C GLU A 280 -37.60 5.71 10.45
N PRO A 281 -37.59 6.91 9.83
CA PRO A 281 -37.50 7.00 8.38
C PRO A 281 -36.17 6.43 7.91
N ASN A 282 -36.08 6.04 6.63
CA ASN A 282 -34.83 5.61 6.01
C ASN A 282 -33.68 6.58 6.35
N ARG A 283 -33.95 7.89 6.32
CA ARG A 283 -32.96 8.93 6.65
C ARG A 283 -32.37 8.81 8.06
N CYS A 284 -33.15 8.40 9.07
CA CYS A 284 -32.62 8.16 10.41
C CYS A 284 -31.63 6.99 10.43
N VAL A 285 -31.91 5.92 9.68
CA VAL A 285 -31.02 4.77 9.53
C VAL A 285 -29.71 5.20 8.85
N GLU A 286 -29.79 6.01 7.79
CA GLU A 286 -28.61 6.55 7.08
C GLU A 286 -27.72 7.38 8.02
N LEU A 287 -28.31 8.34 8.73
CA LEU A 287 -27.60 9.21 9.66
C LEU A 287 -26.98 8.41 10.82
N SER A 288 -27.73 7.44 11.38
CA SER A 288 -27.25 6.53 12.42
C SER A 288 -26.02 5.75 11.96
N SER A 289 -26.09 5.15 10.76
CA SER A 289 -24.97 4.39 10.17
C SER A 289 -23.70 5.26 10.00
N LYS A 290 -23.86 6.48 9.47
CA LYS A 290 -22.73 7.43 9.30
C LYS A 290 -22.10 7.82 10.63
N LYS A 291 -22.91 8.08 11.67
CA LYS A 291 -22.41 8.38 13.02
C LYS A 291 -21.61 7.22 13.58
N SER A 292 -22.17 6.01 13.54
CA SER A 292 -21.49 4.82 14.04
C SER A 292 -20.15 4.57 13.33
N LEU A 293 -20.07 4.87 12.04
CA LEU A 293 -18.82 4.78 11.30
C LEU A 293 -17.75 5.76 11.82
N ILE A 294 -18.12 7.03 12.06
CA ILE A 294 -17.19 8.01 12.64
C ILE A 294 -16.77 7.59 14.06
N GLU A 295 -17.70 7.10 14.88
CA GLU A 295 -17.39 6.63 16.25
C GLU A 295 -16.37 5.49 16.24
N VAL A 296 -16.51 4.53 15.32
CA VAL A 296 -15.55 3.45 15.15
C VAL A 296 -14.17 4.00 14.80
N ILE A 297 -14.09 4.94 13.86
CA ILE A 297 -12.82 5.55 13.43
C ILE A 297 -12.17 6.31 14.59
N LEU A 298 -12.93 7.16 15.31
CA LEU A 298 -12.41 7.89 16.47
C LEU A 298 -11.88 6.94 17.55
N ARG A 299 -12.59 5.84 17.83
CA ARG A 299 -12.14 4.80 18.77
C ARG A 299 -10.88 4.07 18.29
N GLU A 300 -10.76 3.81 17.00
CA GLU A 300 -9.56 3.19 16.40
C GLU A 300 -8.35 4.11 16.53
N LYS A 301 -8.52 5.43 16.35
CA LYS A 301 -7.44 6.40 16.51
C LYS A 301 -7.01 6.56 17.98
N SER A 302 -7.96 6.68 18.92
CA SER A 302 -7.65 6.77 20.35
C SER A 302 -6.92 5.55 20.92
N LYS A 303 -7.00 4.39 20.24
CA LYS A 303 -6.25 3.18 20.60
C LYS A 303 -4.80 3.20 20.12
N LYS A 304 -4.49 3.94 19.05
CA LYS A 304 -3.13 4.03 18.49
C LYS A 304 -2.23 4.98 19.27
N GLU A 305 -2.81 5.88 20.05
CA GLU A 305 -2.08 6.85 20.89
C GLU A 305 -1.68 6.30 22.27
N LYS A 306 -2.17 5.11 22.64
CA LYS A 306 -1.86 4.43 23.90
C LYS A 306 -0.78 3.39 23.71
#